data_AF-A0A4Q2ZZZ4-F1
#
_entry.id   AF-A0A4Q2ZZZ4-F1
#
_cell.length_a   1.000
_cell.length_b   1.000
_cell.length_c   1.000
_cell.angle_alpha   90.00
_cell.angle_beta   90.00
_cell.angle_gamma   90.00
#
_symmetry.space_group_name_H-M   'P 1'
#
loop_
_entity.id
_entity.type
_entity.pdbx_description
1 polymer ?
#
loop_
_entity_poly.entity_id
_entity_poly.type
_entity_poly.pdbx_seq_one_letter_code
_entity_poly.pdbx_strand_id
1 'polypeptide(L)' 'MPIYRIVFANNTIVSCEEDTQNRPLNTDVYYEKDGQGRLMFAYIKAETFVEAVVMASDLMEQAAKSASLPSKERT' A
#
# COMPACT_ATOMS: atom_id res chain seq x y z
N MET A 1 3.26 7.59 16.36
CA MET A 1 3.88 6.68 15.37
C MET A 1 3.86 7.41 14.03
N PRO A 2 5.01 7.55 13.35
CA PRO A 2 5.09 8.26 12.08
C PRO A 2 4.25 7.55 11.02
N ILE A 3 3.82 8.33 10.03
CA ILE A 3 3.13 7.83 8.84
C ILE A 3 4.12 7.91 7.69
N TYR A 4 4.23 6.86 6.90
CA TYR A 4 5.05 6.83 5.71
C TYR A 4 4.15 6.80 4.49
N ARG A 5 4.37 7.75 3.57
CA ARG A 5 3.77 7.76 2.25
C ARG A 5 4.64 6.94 1.31
N ILE A 6 4.05 5.89 0.75
CA ILE A 6 4.69 5.01 -0.22
C ILE A 6 4.04 5.20 -1.58
N VAL A 7 4.87 5.30 -2.62
CA VAL A 7 4.42 5.38 -4.00
C VAL A 7 4.86 4.11 -4.72
N PHE A 8 3.93 3.54 -5.47
CA PHE A 8 4.16 2.35 -6.27
C PHE A 8 4.13 2.69 -7.76
N ALA A 9 5.02 2.08 -8.53
CA ALA A 9 4.95 2.08 -9.98
C ALA A 9 5.33 0.68 -10.50
N ASN A 10 4.60 0.17 -11.49
CA ASN A 10 4.85 -1.14 -12.09
C ASN A 10 5.06 -2.28 -11.07
N ASN A 11 4.25 -2.28 -9.99
CA ASN A 11 4.34 -3.25 -8.91
C ASN A 11 5.68 -3.24 -8.13
N THR A 12 6.31 -2.06 -8.05
CA THR A 12 7.52 -1.80 -7.26
C THR A 12 7.37 -0.53 -6.44
N ILE A 13 8.06 -0.45 -5.30
CA ILE A 13 8.14 0.77 -4.49
C ILE A 13 9.13 1.72 -5.14
N VAL A 14 8.68 2.92 -5.50
CA VAL A 14 9.54 3.96 -6.11
C VAL A 14 9.81 5.14 -5.17
N SER A 15 9.00 5.31 -4.14
CA SER A 15 9.24 6.27 -3.08
C SER A 15 8.67 5.75 -1.76
N CYS A 16 9.35 6.06 -0.66
CA CYS A 16 8.87 5.89 0.69
C CYS A 16 9.40 7.09 1.49
N GLU A 17 8.50 7.92 2.00
CA GLU A 17 8.86 9.16 2.69
C GLU A 17 7.97 9.32 3.93
N GLU A 18 8.51 9.88 5.01
CA GLU A 18 7.69 10.22 6.16
C GLU A 18 6.70 11.34 5.77
N ASP A 19 5.41 11.12 6.02
CA ASP A 19 4.35 12.10 5.82
C ASP A 19 4.35 13.10 6.98
N THR A 20 4.99 14.24 6.77
CA THR A 20 5.05 15.33 7.75
C THR A 20 3.70 16.04 7.94
N GLN A 21 2.67 15.68 7.18
CA GLN A 21 1.35 16.33 7.25
C GLN A 21 0.46 15.79 8.37
N ASN A 22 0.93 14.84 9.20
CA ASN A 22 0.22 14.30 10.37
C ASN A 22 -1.25 13.96 10.08
N ARG A 23 -1.50 13.35 8.93
CA ARG A 23 -2.87 13.01 8.50
C ARG A 23 -3.45 11.99 9.49
N PRO A 24 -4.62 12.26 10.09
CA PRO A 24 -5.27 11.27 10.95
C PRO A 24 -5.77 10.11 10.09
N LEU A 25 -5.04 8.99 10.07
CA LEU A 25 -5.52 7.74 9.48
C LEU A 25 -6.30 6.97 10.54
N ASN A 26 -7.51 6.52 10.20
CA ASN A 26 -8.32 5.66 11.06
C ASN A 26 -7.87 4.19 11.05
N THR A 27 -6.82 3.88 10.30
CA THR A 27 -6.24 2.54 10.09
C THR A 27 -4.72 2.64 10.11
N ASP A 28 -4.05 1.52 10.34
CA ASP A 28 -2.59 1.43 10.28
C ASP A 28 -2.08 1.41 8.84
N VAL A 29 -2.90 0.94 7.89
CA VAL A 29 -2.59 0.90 6.47
C VAL A 29 -3.78 1.43 5.67
N TYR A 30 -3.54 2.47 4.87
CA TYR A 30 -4.45 2.96 3.84
C TYR A 30 -3.76 2.85 2.47
N TYR A 31 -4.45 2.43 1.43
CA TYR A 31 -3.88 2.35 0.08
C TYR A 31 -4.92 2.58 -1.00
N GLU A 32 -4.45 3.04 -2.17
CA GLU A 32 -5.26 3.17 -3.37
C GLU A 32 -4.71 2.29 -4.50
N LYS A 33 -5.63 1.81 -5.33
CA LYS A 33 -5.35 1.02 -6.53
C LYS A 33 -5.81 1.77 -7.78
N ASP A 34 -5.14 1.53 -8.89
CA ASP A 34 -5.60 2.00 -10.19
C ASP A 34 -6.80 1.17 -10.69
N GLY A 35 -7.39 1.58 -11.83
CA GLY A 35 -8.48 0.85 -12.48
C GLY A 35 -8.11 -0.56 -12.98
N GLN A 36 -6.83 -0.95 -12.90
CA GLN A 36 -6.33 -2.28 -13.23
C GLN A 36 -5.98 -3.09 -11.97
N GLY A 37 -6.29 -2.57 -10.78
CA GLY A 37 -6.06 -3.23 -9.49
C GLY A 37 -4.63 -3.16 -8.96
N ARG A 38 -3.74 -2.40 -9.61
CA ARG A 38 -2.34 -2.20 -9.19
C ARG A 38 -2.27 -1.11 -8.14
N LEU A 39 -1.45 -1.29 -7.12
CA LEU A 39 -1.25 -0.26 -6.09
C LEU A 39 -0.65 1.01 -6.72
N MET A 40 -1.19 2.17 -6.34
CA MET A 40 -0.68 3.49 -6.75
C MET A 40 0.07 4.16 -5.61
N PHE A 41 -0.52 4.18 -4.42
CA PHE A 41 0.11 4.70 -3.21
C PHE A 41 -0.45 4.05 -1.95
N ALA A 42 0.31 4.12 -0.86
CA ALA A 42 -0.12 3.73 0.48
C ALA A 42 0.35 4.76 1.51
N TYR A 43 -0.40 4.88 2.60
CA TYR A 43 0.05 5.50 3.83
C TYR A 43 0.08 4.44 4.92
N ILE A 44 1.23 4.26 5.55
CA ILE A 44 1.48 3.22 6.55
C ILE A 44 1.96 3.86 7.85
N LYS A 45 1.25 3.58 8.95
CA LYS A 45 1.75 3.86 10.30
C LYS A 45 2.77 2.78 10.65
N ALA A 46 4.00 3.18 10.93
CA ALA A 46 5.08 2.26 11.32
C ALA A 46 6.02 2.98 12.29
N GLU A 47 6.75 2.22 13.12
CA GLU A 47 7.75 2.80 14.02
C GLU A 47 8.99 3.27 13.25
N THR A 48 9.31 2.58 12.15
CA THR A 48 10.50 2.85 11.34
C THR A 48 10.22 2.81 9.85
N PHE A 49 11.10 3.48 9.09
CA PHE A 49 11.10 3.42 7.62
C PHE A 49 11.20 1.97 7.10
N VAL A 50 12.06 1.16 7.73
CA VAL A 50 12.27 -0.23 7.30
C VAL A 50 10.98 -1.05 7.46
N GLU A 51 10.29 -0.89 8.58
CA GLU A 51 9.01 -1.54 8.83
C GLU A 51 7.95 -1.11 7.80
N ALA A 52 7.87 0.18 7.49
CA ALA A 52 6.95 0.67 6.45
C ALA A 52 7.21 0.04 5.08
N VAL A 53 8.48 -0.13 4.69
CA VAL A 53 8.86 -0.78 3.42
C VAL A 53 8.52 -2.27 3.41
N VAL A 54 8.72 -2.97 4.53
CA VAL A 54 8.32 -4.39 4.68
C VAL A 54 6.82 -4.53 4.53
N MET A 55 6.03 -3.73 5.26
CA MET A 55 4.57 -3.74 5.17
C MET A 55 4.07 -3.40 3.76
N ALA A 56 4.72 -2.44 3.08
CA ALA A 56 4.41 -2.10 1.70
C ALA A 56 4.69 -3.26 0.73
N SER A 57 5.75 -4.03 0.97
CA SER A 57 6.10 -5.21 0.17
C SER A 57 5.07 -6.32 0.34
N ASP A 58 4.66 -6.60 1.58
CA ASP A 58 3.60 -7.56 1.88
C ASP A 58 2.26 -7.15 1.24
N LEU A 59 1.97 -5.84 1.22
CA LEU A 59 0.79 -5.29 0.58
C LEU A 59 0.79 -5.52 -0.93
N MET A 60 1.95 -5.36 -1.60
CA MET A 60 2.10 -5.66 -3.03
C MET A 60 1.86 -7.15 -3.31
N GLU A 61 2.40 -8.06 -2.50
CA GLU A 61 2.17 -9.49 -2.67
C GLU A 61 0.70 -9.87 -2.52
N GLN A 62 0.02 -9.30 -1.53
CA GLN A 62 -1.41 -9.52 -1.32
C GLN A 62 -2.25 -8.97 -2.49
N ALA A 63 -1.92 -7.77 -2.97
CA ALA A 63 -2.60 -7.17 -4.11
C ALA A 63 -2.45 -8.01 -5.38
N ALA A 64 -1.25 -8.58 -5.62
CA ALA A 64 -1.00 -9.48 -6.73
C ALA A 64 -1.80 -10.80 -6.61
N LYS A 65 -1.89 -11.38 -5.41
CA LYS A 65 -2.69 -12.59 -5.16
C LYS A 65 -4.18 -12.35 -5.39
N SER A 66 -4.73 -11.21 -4.94
CA SER A 66 -6.15 -10.89 -5.17
C SER A 66 -6.49 -10.63 -6.64
N ALA A 67 -5.56 -10.08 -7.44
CA ALA A 67 -5.76 -9.90 -8.88
C ALA A 67 -5.78 -11.22 -9.67
N SER A 68 -5.23 -12.29 -9.10
CA SER A 68 -5.14 -13.61 -9.74
C SER A 68 -6.35 -14.54 -9.50
N LEU A 69 -7.35 -14.10 -8.72
CA LEU A 69 -8.61 -14.82 -8.56
C LEU A 69 -9.59 -14.36 -9.64
N PRO A 70 -10.01 -15.23 -10.59
CA PRO A 70 -11.08 -14.87 -11.50
C PRO A 70 -12.32 -14.56 -10.67
N SER A 71 -12.89 -13.37 -10.89
CA SER A 71 -14.20 -13.00 -10.39
C SER A 71 -15.18 -14.13 -10.72
N LYS A 72 -15.54 -14.94 -9.73
CA LYS A 72 -16.71 -15.80 -9.86
C LYS A 72 -17.90 -14.88 -9.97
N GLU A 73 -18.40 -14.69 -11.19
CA GLU A 73 -19.76 -14.25 -11.44
C GLU A 73 -20.68 -15.12 -10.57
N ARG A 74 -21.41 -14.48 -9.66
CA ARG A 74 -22.50 -15.12 -8.92
C ARG A 74 -23.69 -15.15 -9.86
N THR A 75 -24.06 -16.36 -10.28
CA THR A 75 -25.32 -16.71 -10.95
C THR A 75 -26.54 -16.36 -10.11
#